data_AF-A0A3M1L7K6-F1
#
_entry.id   AF-A0A3M1L7K6-F1
#
_cell.length_a   1.000
_cell.length_b   1.000
_cell.length_c   1.000
_cell.angle_alpha   90.00
_cell.angle_beta   90.00
_cell.angle_gamma   90.00
#
_symmetry.space_group_name_H-M   'P 1'
#
loop_
_entity.id
_entity.type
_entity.pdbx_description
1 polymer ?
#
loop_
_entity_poly.entity_id
_entity_poly.type
_entity_poly.pdbx_seq_one_letter_code
_entity_poly.pdbx_strand_id
1 'polypeptide(L)'
;PAAFADYPAAIADFLSAGGLVAALDATLRRWGAVNEQTGRVTARDLTGNGDLEVIVPLSDPTSTARPRPGDLLIYRCLLGTMVPLYTASQNGGFQGYAIRLLKVDELTGLPPAEVAFVASRCTARGCTDRLEVIGWDGTAFVSRMGEVLELPNATFTVERRRIVAEVGEWSSPDAGPQRPYTEVWEWTGRAFLPSQRITEPPVYRIHAFHDGDAALRAGEYITATQLYQQVIEDEGLQTWGTPEEPEILAALARFRLVQVRLLQGDRIGAEQLYYQLEATYPLNPVGKAIGRVAQTFWTAYSTSNNLVAACAAASSAVNANPDFLNFLNSYGKANPTYTPDDVCPFSP
;
A
#
# COMPACT_ATOMS: atom_id res chain seq x y z
N PRO A 1 18.19 19.38 28.10
CA PRO A 1 17.17 19.17 29.16
C PRO A 1 17.18 17.71 29.62
N ALA A 2 16.69 17.41 30.84
CA ALA A 2 16.67 16.04 31.35
C ALA A 2 15.46 15.23 30.86
N ALA A 3 14.29 15.87 30.75
CA ALA A 3 13.09 15.26 30.18
C ALA A 3 12.90 15.68 28.72
N PHE A 4 12.37 14.78 27.89
CA PHE A 4 12.08 15.07 26.47
C PHE A 4 11.05 16.19 26.31
N ALA A 5 10.06 16.26 27.22
CA ALA A 5 9.02 17.29 27.21
C ALA A 5 9.57 18.73 27.38
N ASP A 6 10.79 18.89 27.90
CA ASP A 6 11.43 20.19 28.10
C ASP A 6 12.22 20.66 26.87
N TYR A 7 12.40 19.80 25.85
CA TYR A 7 13.16 20.16 24.64
C TYR A 7 12.54 21.34 23.90
N PRO A 8 11.22 21.42 23.67
CA PRO A 8 10.65 22.54 22.94
C PRO A 8 10.99 23.91 23.56
N ALA A 9 10.79 24.07 24.87
CA ALA A 9 11.10 25.32 25.56
C ALA A 9 12.61 25.64 25.51
N ALA A 10 13.48 24.67 25.78
CA ALA A 10 14.92 24.91 25.77
C ALA A 10 15.47 25.25 24.37
N ILE A 11 14.87 24.68 23.32
CA ILE A 11 15.20 25.02 21.92
C ILE A 11 14.75 26.46 21.63
N ALA A 12 13.54 26.84 22.02
CA ALA A 12 13.03 28.19 21.86
C ALA A 12 13.93 29.22 22.57
N ASP A 13 14.34 28.93 23.81
CA ASP A 13 15.23 29.80 24.59
C ASP A 13 16.60 29.95 23.91
N PHE A 14 17.19 28.83 23.44
CA PHE A 14 18.47 28.85 22.74
C PHE A 14 18.42 29.69 21.46
N LEU A 15 17.39 29.53 20.65
CA LEU A 15 17.23 30.27 19.40
C LEU A 15 16.90 31.75 19.67
N SER A 16 16.08 32.05 20.69
CA SER A 16 15.77 33.43 21.11
C SER A 16 17.00 34.18 21.63
N ALA A 17 17.97 33.46 22.21
CA ALA A 17 19.26 34.03 22.62
C ALA A 17 20.23 34.26 21.43
N GLY A 18 19.78 34.06 20.18
CA GLY A 18 20.62 34.22 18.98
C GLY A 18 21.45 32.98 18.63
N GLY A 19 21.11 31.81 19.19
CA GLY A 19 21.78 30.56 18.89
C GLY A 19 21.67 30.16 17.42
N LEU A 20 22.79 29.78 16.80
CA LEU A 20 22.83 29.38 15.39
C LEU A 20 22.19 28.00 15.17
N VAL A 21 21.43 27.84 14.08
CA VAL A 21 20.80 26.57 13.68
C VAL A 21 21.80 25.41 13.60
N ALA A 22 22.99 25.65 13.05
CA ALA A 22 24.04 24.63 12.97
C ALA A 22 24.58 24.21 14.36
N ALA A 23 24.66 25.15 15.30
CA ALA A 23 25.08 24.86 16.68
C ALA A 23 23.98 24.09 17.43
N LEU A 24 22.71 24.40 17.16
CA LEU A 24 21.57 23.64 17.67
C LEU A 24 21.60 22.19 17.17
N ASP A 25 21.73 21.97 15.85
CA ASP A 25 21.83 20.63 15.24
C ASP A 25 22.96 19.82 15.88
N ALA A 26 24.17 20.38 15.95
CA ALA A 26 25.32 19.72 16.56
C ALA A 26 25.09 19.36 18.03
N THR A 27 24.39 20.23 18.78
CA THR A 27 24.09 20.01 20.20
C THR A 27 23.06 18.90 20.38
N LEU A 28 21.96 18.93 19.63
CA LEU A 28 20.93 17.90 19.68
C LEU A 28 21.46 16.54 19.21
N ARG A 29 22.40 16.52 18.24
CA ARG A 29 23.12 15.30 17.85
C ARG A 29 23.95 14.71 18.96
N ARG A 30 24.73 15.53 19.68
CA ARG A 30 25.50 15.07 20.85
C ARG A 30 24.60 14.50 21.94
N TRP A 31 23.39 15.03 22.08
CA TRP A 31 22.39 14.51 23.02
C TRP A 31 21.63 13.28 22.52
N GLY A 32 21.86 12.85 21.27
CA GLY A 32 21.12 11.75 20.63
C GLY A 32 19.68 12.09 20.24
N ALA A 33 19.27 13.34 20.42
CA ALA A 33 17.93 13.83 20.11
C ALA A 33 17.72 14.13 18.62
N VAL A 34 18.82 14.35 17.88
CA VAL A 34 18.86 14.34 16.41
C VAL A 34 19.86 13.28 15.99
N ASN A 35 19.54 12.46 15.01
CA ASN A 35 20.44 11.45 14.44
C ASN A 35 20.15 11.27 12.94
N GLU A 36 20.87 10.36 12.30
CA GLU A 36 20.70 10.10 10.86
C GLU A 36 19.27 9.68 10.49
N GLN A 37 18.56 8.98 11.39
CA GLN A 37 17.19 8.54 11.16
C GLN A 37 16.18 9.68 11.30
N THR A 38 16.41 10.66 12.17
CA THR A 38 15.48 11.80 12.31
C THR A 38 15.67 12.86 11.22
N GLY A 39 16.87 12.94 10.62
CA GLY A 39 17.26 13.98 9.68
C GLY A 39 18.17 15.03 10.31
N ARG A 40 17.91 16.31 10.05
CA ARG A 40 18.71 17.44 10.55
C ARG A 40 17.85 18.64 10.88
N VAL A 41 18.35 19.49 11.76
CA VAL A 41 17.77 20.82 11.95
C VAL A 41 18.08 21.67 10.72
N THR A 42 17.07 22.38 10.23
CA THR A 42 17.18 23.26 9.06
C THR A 42 16.36 24.52 9.26
N ALA A 43 16.53 25.51 8.37
CA ALA A 43 15.74 26.72 8.36
C ALA A 43 15.33 27.09 6.93
N ARG A 44 14.08 27.54 6.76
CA ARG A 44 13.50 27.90 5.46
C ARG A 44 12.35 28.88 5.68
N ASP A 45 12.09 29.75 4.72
CA ASP A 45 10.85 30.54 4.68
C ASP A 45 9.69 29.61 4.31
N LEU A 46 8.88 29.28 5.32
CA LEU A 46 7.69 28.44 5.22
C LEU A 46 6.41 29.26 5.20
N THR A 47 6.47 30.55 5.56
CA THR A 47 5.29 31.42 5.65
C THR A 47 5.17 32.43 4.50
N GLY A 48 6.23 32.56 3.69
CA GLY A 48 6.29 33.44 2.51
C GLY A 48 6.56 34.90 2.86
N ASN A 49 6.99 35.19 4.08
CA ASN A 49 7.23 36.55 4.57
C ASN A 49 8.70 36.99 4.48
N GLY A 50 9.59 36.11 4.00
CA GLY A 50 11.03 36.34 3.92
C GLY A 50 11.81 36.06 5.21
N ASP A 51 11.13 35.80 6.33
CA ASP A 51 11.75 35.33 7.56
C ASP A 51 11.95 33.81 7.49
N LEU A 52 12.95 33.30 8.21
CA LEU A 52 13.20 31.86 8.25
C LEU A 52 12.53 31.22 9.47
N GLU A 53 11.73 30.20 9.23
CA GLU A 53 11.30 29.27 10.25
C GLU A 53 12.37 28.20 10.49
N VAL A 54 12.55 27.80 11.75
CA VAL A 54 13.49 26.73 12.14
C VAL A 54 12.73 25.43 12.33
N ILE A 55 13.11 24.40 11.57
CA ILE A 55 12.51 23.06 11.56
C ILE A 55 13.41 22.11 12.32
N VAL A 56 12.89 21.50 13.38
CA VAL A 56 13.64 20.66 14.32
C VAL A 56 12.98 19.28 14.40
N PRO A 57 13.50 18.26 13.68
CA PRO A 57 13.11 16.89 13.94
C PRO A 57 13.77 16.41 15.24
N LEU A 58 13.04 15.69 16.07
CA LEU A 58 13.51 15.18 17.34
C LEU A 58 13.18 13.70 17.51
N SER A 59 14.07 12.99 18.21
CA SER A 59 13.84 11.68 18.81
C SER A 59 14.06 11.82 20.31
N ASP A 60 13.26 11.14 21.12
CA ASP A 60 13.46 11.07 22.57
C ASP A 60 14.73 10.24 22.86
N PRO A 61 15.83 10.84 23.34
CA PRO A 61 17.07 10.12 23.59
C PRO A 61 17.00 9.22 24.82
N THR A 62 16.02 9.44 25.71
CA THR A 62 15.83 8.68 26.94
C THR A 62 14.97 7.43 26.74
N SER A 63 14.20 7.39 25.65
CA SER A 63 13.33 6.27 25.33
C SER A 63 14.11 5.02 24.89
N THR A 64 13.69 3.86 25.38
CA THR A 64 14.20 2.55 24.96
C THR A 64 13.38 1.91 23.84
N ALA A 65 12.28 2.55 23.41
CA ALA A 65 11.44 2.09 22.32
C ALA A 65 12.21 2.05 20.98
N ARG A 66 11.79 1.16 20.08
CA ARG A 66 12.37 1.03 18.73
C ARG A 66 11.26 1.02 17.69
N PRO A 67 11.19 2.01 16.79
CA PRO A 67 11.96 3.25 16.78
C PRO A 67 11.61 4.14 17.98
N ARG A 68 12.51 5.04 18.35
CA ARG A 68 12.27 5.96 19.47
C ARG A 68 11.20 6.99 19.07
N PRO A 69 10.20 7.24 19.93
CA PRO A 69 9.22 8.29 19.68
C PRO A 69 9.93 9.65 19.56
N GLY A 70 9.32 10.57 18.85
CA GLY A 70 9.90 11.84 18.50
C GLY A 70 8.86 12.91 18.27
N ASP A 71 9.31 14.05 17.74
CA ASP A 71 8.43 15.14 17.33
C ASP A 71 9.05 15.92 16.16
N LEU A 72 8.22 16.69 15.46
CA LEU A 72 8.64 17.71 14.51
C LEU A 72 8.19 19.06 15.04
N LEU A 73 9.14 19.94 15.32
CA LEU A 73 8.87 21.29 15.79
C LEU A 73 9.20 22.30 14.69
N ILE A 74 8.35 23.30 14.51
CA ILE A 74 8.62 24.46 13.66
C ILE A 74 8.51 25.70 14.53
N TYR A 75 9.55 26.53 14.52
CA TYR A 75 9.58 27.80 15.23
C TYR A 75 9.62 28.96 14.26
N ARG A 76 8.96 30.06 14.63
CA ARG A 76 9.10 31.36 13.97
C ARG A 76 9.69 32.39 14.91
N CYS A 77 10.36 33.40 14.35
CA CYS A 77 10.81 34.56 15.10
C CYS A 77 9.68 35.60 15.18
N LEU A 78 9.36 36.06 16.39
CA LEU A 78 8.48 37.20 16.65
C LEU A 78 9.21 38.18 17.56
N LEU A 79 9.56 39.36 17.02
CA LEU A 79 10.24 40.43 17.77
C LEU A 79 11.50 39.92 18.52
N GLY A 80 12.28 39.05 17.88
CA GLY A 80 13.49 38.46 18.46
C GLY A 80 13.25 37.26 19.38
N THR A 81 11.99 36.88 19.62
CA THR A 81 11.63 35.69 20.42
C THR A 81 11.18 34.57 19.51
N MET A 82 11.72 33.38 19.70
CA MET A 82 11.33 32.18 18.96
C MET A 82 10.13 31.54 19.62
N VAL A 83 9.04 31.40 18.88
CA VAL A 83 7.80 30.81 19.35
C VAL A 83 7.43 29.59 18.51
N PRO A 84 6.86 28.53 19.11
CA PRO A 84 6.40 27.37 18.35
C PRO A 84 5.27 27.77 17.42
N LEU A 85 5.37 27.33 16.17
CA LEU A 85 4.38 27.52 15.11
C LEU A 85 3.70 26.19 14.74
N TYR A 86 4.39 25.06 14.91
CA TYR A 86 3.86 23.72 14.70
C TYR A 86 4.56 22.69 15.59
N THR A 87 3.80 21.70 16.03
CA THR A 87 4.26 20.55 16.81
C THR A 87 3.51 19.30 16.32
N ALA A 88 4.19 18.31 15.75
CA ALA A 88 3.53 17.12 15.19
C ALA A 88 2.79 16.29 16.24
N SER A 89 3.29 16.18 17.48
CA SER A 89 2.56 15.44 18.52
C SER A 89 1.22 16.10 18.91
N GLN A 90 1.08 17.41 18.70
CA GLN A 90 -0.12 18.19 19.01
C GLN A 90 -1.05 18.37 17.80
N ASN A 91 -0.57 18.10 16.59
CA ASN A 91 -1.29 18.30 15.34
C ASN A 91 -1.35 16.99 14.54
N GLY A 92 -2.49 16.62 13.97
CA GLY A 92 -2.54 15.46 13.05
C GLY A 92 -2.39 14.06 13.69
N GLY A 93 -2.30 13.97 15.02
CA GLY A 93 -2.39 12.70 15.76
C GLY A 93 -1.08 11.91 15.89
N PHE A 94 0.09 12.55 15.73
CA PHE A 94 1.39 11.85 15.73
C PHE A 94 1.99 11.62 17.13
N GLN A 95 1.19 11.63 18.20
CA GLN A 95 1.68 11.38 19.55
C GLN A 95 2.32 9.98 19.65
N GLY A 96 3.58 9.92 20.11
CA GLY A 96 4.32 8.67 20.29
C GLY A 96 4.81 8.01 19.00
N TYR A 97 4.69 8.67 17.84
CA TYR A 97 5.32 8.22 16.61
C TYR A 97 6.82 8.56 16.62
N ALA A 98 7.62 7.75 15.94
CA ALA A 98 8.97 8.18 15.55
C ALA A 98 8.85 9.11 14.35
N ILE A 99 9.61 10.21 14.34
CA ILE A 99 9.57 11.22 13.29
C ILE A 99 10.87 11.24 12.50
N ARG A 100 10.74 11.27 11.17
CA ARG A 100 11.84 11.46 10.23
C ARG A 100 11.52 12.58 9.26
N LEU A 101 12.31 13.66 9.28
CA LEU A 101 12.21 14.71 8.29
C LEU A 101 12.77 14.21 6.95
N LEU A 102 11.96 14.27 5.90
CA LEU A 102 12.38 13.87 4.56
C LEU A 102 12.91 15.06 3.76
N LYS A 103 12.11 16.12 3.68
CA LYS A 103 12.38 17.23 2.77
C LYS A 103 11.71 18.52 3.24
N VAL A 104 12.39 19.63 2.98
CA VAL A 104 11.84 20.99 3.16
C VAL A 104 12.13 21.75 1.87
N ASP A 105 11.13 21.98 1.04
CA ASP A 105 11.27 22.55 -0.31
C ASP A 105 9.91 23.01 -0.87
N GLU A 106 9.89 23.63 -2.05
CA GLU A 106 8.66 23.96 -2.79
C GLU A 106 8.05 22.71 -3.44
N LEU A 107 7.49 21.82 -2.62
CA LEU A 107 6.94 20.53 -3.02
C LEU A 107 5.67 20.68 -3.85
N THR A 108 4.85 21.70 -3.60
CA THR A 108 3.68 22.01 -4.45
C THR A 108 4.07 22.71 -5.75
N GLY A 109 5.34 23.13 -5.85
CA GLY A 109 5.93 23.80 -6.99
C GLY A 109 5.73 25.31 -7.02
N LEU A 110 5.32 25.93 -5.90
CA LEU A 110 5.31 27.37 -5.71
C LEU A 110 5.75 27.67 -4.27
N PRO A 111 6.35 28.84 -3.99
CA PRO A 111 6.56 29.30 -2.63
C PRO A 111 5.22 29.63 -1.93
N PRO A 112 5.17 29.59 -0.58
CA PRO A 112 6.27 29.22 0.32
C PRO A 112 6.57 27.71 0.32
N ALA A 113 7.72 27.32 0.91
CA ALA A 113 8.11 25.92 0.96
C ALA A 113 7.21 25.08 1.90
N GLU A 114 7.09 23.80 1.60
CA GLU A 114 6.44 22.79 2.43
C GLU A 114 7.43 21.92 3.18
N VAL A 115 6.92 21.22 4.20
CA VAL A 115 7.68 20.25 5.00
C VAL A 115 7.09 18.86 4.81
N ALA A 116 7.90 17.93 4.31
CA ALA A 116 7.56 16.51 4.23
C ALA A 116 8.28 15.72 5.31
N PHE A 117 7.53 14.94 6.08
CA PHE A 117 8.06 14.05 7.11
C PHE A 117 7.31 12.72 7.14
N VAL A 118 7.96 11.71 7.70
CA VAL A 118 7.35 10.40 7.96
C VAL A 118 7.17 10.24 9.45
N ALA A 119 5.99 9.78 9.85
CA ALA A 119 5.69 9.32 11.18
C ALA A 119 5.54 7.80 11.16
N SER A 120 6.38 7.10 11.94
CA SER A 120 6.40 5.64 11.98
C SER A 120 5.97 5.09 13.33
N ARG A 121 5.19 4.01 13.31
CA ARG A 121 4.90 3.16 14.48
C ARG A 121 5.24 1.72 14.14
N CYS A 122 6.04 1.08 14.97
CA CYS A 122 6.46 -0.29 14.72
C CYS A 122 6.00 -1.23 15.83
N THR A 123 5.71 -2.46 15.42
CA THR A 123 5.45 -3.60 16.28
C THR A 123 6.48 -4.69 15.99
N ALA A 124 6.40 -5.83 16.68
CA ALA A 124 7.21 -7.00 16.35
C ALA A 124 7.01 -7.51 14.91
N ARG A 125 5.93 -7.11 14.23
CA ARG A 125 5.60 -7.55 12.87
C ARG A 125 6.04 -6.58 11.78
N GLY A 126 6.57 -5.40 12.13
CA GLY A 126 6.93 -4.37 11.16
C GLY A 126 6.37 -3.00 11.53
N CYS A 127 6.62 -2.06 10.64
CA CYS A 127 6.29 -0.65 10.79
C CYS A 127 5.09 -0.28 9.92
N THR A 128 4.30 0.64 10.44
CA THR A 128 3.33 1.43 9.70
C THR A 128 3.91 2.83 9.56
N ASP A 129 4.12 3.25 8.33
CA ASP A 129 4.79 4.50 7.98
C ASP A 129 3.77 5.44 7.31
N ARG A 130 3.52 6.57 7.95
CA ARG A 130 2.63 7.62 7.44
C ARG A 130 3.44 8.79 6.94
N LEU A 131 3.30 9.12 5.66
CA LEU A 131 3.88 10.33 5.10
C LEU A 131 2.91 11.50 5.23
N GLU A 132 3.43 12.64 5.66
CA GLU A 132 2.69 13.88 5.77
C GLU A 132 3.46 14.99 5.06
N VAL A 133 2.74 15.80 4.27
CA VAL A 133 3.25 17.06 3.73
C VAL A 133 2.41 18.19 4.32
N ILE A 134 3.06 19.13 5.01
CA ILE A 134 2.39 20.31 5.58
C ILE A 134 2.87 21.58 4.91
N GLY A 135 1.98 22.55 4.75
CA GLY A 135 2.29 23.87 4.23
C GLY A 135 1.47 24.95 4.91
N TRP A 136 1.97 26.18 4.88
CA TRP A 136 1.31 27.35 5.47
C TRP A 136 0.10 27.78 4.63
N ASP A 137 -1.07 27.98 5.26
CA ASP A 137 -2.28 28.46 4.59
C ASP A 137 -2.54 29.97 4.74
N GLY A 138 -1.60 30.69 5.36
CA GLY A 138 -1.74 32.09 5.77
C GLY A 138 -1.97 32.26 7.27
N THR A 139 -2.43 31.21 7.96
CA THR A 139 -2.78 31.24 9.40
C THR A 139 -2.19 30.10 10.21
N ALA A 140 -2.10 28.90 9.64
CA ALA A 140 -1.58 27.71 10.28
C ALA A 140 -0.91 26.79 9.25
N PHE A 141 -0.15 25.81 9.75
CA PHE A 141 0.25 24.68 8.93
C PHE A 141 -0.92 23.72 8.79
N VAL A 142 -1.24 23.36 7.55
CA VAL A 142 -2.29 22.38 7.23
C VAL A 142 -1.74 21.32 6.28
N SER A 143 -2.37 20.15 6.30
CA SER A 143 -2.00 19.07 5.40
C SER A 143 -2.16 19.48 3.94
N ARG A 144 -1.22 19.04 3.12
CA ARG A 144 -1.25 19.07 1.65
C ARG A 144 -1.60 17.70 1.08
N MET A 145 -1.83 16.70 1.93
CA MET A 145 -2.31 15.39 1.52
C MET A 145 -3.83 15.43 1.39
N GLY A 146 -4.37 14.91 0.29
CA GLY A 146 -5.82 14.84 0.07
C GLY A 146 -6.45 13.62 0.73
N GLU A 147 -5.64 12.60 0.96
CA GLU A 147 -5.97 11.34 1.61
C GLU A 147 -4.79 10.92 2.51
N VAL A 148 -5.05 10.02 3.47
CA VAL A 148 -4.01 9.53 4.36
C VAL A 148 -3.11 8.54 3.61
N LEU A 149 -1.84 8.89 3.44
CA LEU A 149 -0.80 8.01 2.90
C LEU A 149 -0.09 7.28 4.05
N GLU A 150 -0.64 6.14 4.44
CA GLU A 150 -0.11 5.27 5.50
C GLU A 150 0.06 3.84 4.98
N LEU A 151 1.31 3.38 4.94
CA LEU A 151 1.70 2.14 4.27
C LEU A 151 2.64 1.30 5.15
N PRO A 152 2.59 -0.04 5.07
CA PRO A 152 3.48 -0.89 5.83
C PRO A 152 4.91 -0.86 5.27
N ASN A 153 5.89 -0.73 6.16
CA ASN A 153 7.34 -0.78 5.84
C ASN A 153 7.72 0.04 4.60
N ALA A 154 7.16 1.24 4.47
CA ALA A 154 7.24 2.01 3.24
C ALA A 154 8.46 2.93 3.19
N THR A 155 9.05 3.02 2.00
CA THR A 155 10.05 4.04 1.67
C THR A 155 9.41 5.11 0.81
N PHE A 156 9.73 6.37 1.11
CA PHE A 156 9.15 7.51 0.41
C PHE A 156 10.22 8.36 -0.25
N THR A 157 10.00 8.66 -1.52
CA THR A 157 10.77 9.64 -2.28
C THR A 157 9.86 10.84 -2.58
N VAL A 158 10.29 12.03 -2.16
CA VAL A 158 9.50 13.26 -2.29
C VAL A 158 10.17 14.23 -3.25
N GLU A 159 9.48 14.51 -4.35
CA GLU A 159 9.91 15.39 -5.42
C GLU A 159 8.91 16.55 -5.60
N ARG A 160 9.27 17.51 -6.45
CA ARG A 160 8.37 18.60 -6.78
C ARG A 160 7.13 18.03 -7.47
N ARG A 161 5.97 18.25 -6.87
CA ARG A 161 4.63 17.83 -7.32
C ARG A 161 4.42 16.32 -7.43
N ARG A 162 5.32 15.51 -6.87
CA ARG A 162 5.26 14.04 -6.94
C ARG A 162 5.80 13.40 -5.67
N ILE A 163 5.10 12.39 -5.18
CA ILE A 163 5.55 11.50 -4.11
C ILE A 163 5.52 10.08 -4.67
N VAL A 164 6.57 9.32 -4.42
CA VAL A 164 6.66 7.90 -4.75
C VAL A 164 6.80 7.15 -3.44
N ALA A 165 5.86 6.25 -3.16
CA ALA A 165 5.83 5.41 -1.97
C ALA A 165 6.04 3.96 -2.38
N GLU A 166 7.18 3.39 -2.03
CA GLU A 166 7.53 1.99 -2.27
C GLU A 166 7.13 1.18 -1.03
N VAL A 167 6.20 0.25 -1.20
CA VAL A 167 5.67 -0.54 -0.08
C VAL A 167 6.51 -1.78 0.12
N GLY A 168 7.04 -1.93 1.33
CA GLY A 168 7.77 -3.12 1.75
C GLY A 168 6.83 -4.25 2.17
N GLU A 169 7.38 -5.46 2.27
CA GLU A 169 6.64 -6.64 2.73
C GLU A 169 6.37 -6.58 4.24
N TRP A 170 5.20 -7.07 4.66
CA TRP A 170 4.86 -7.26 6.06
C TRP A 170 5.55 -8.52 6.60
N SER A 171 6.36 -8.39 7.65
CA SER A 171 6.90 -9.55 8.39
C SER A 171 5.83 -10.19 9.29
N SER A 172 4.93 -10.96 8.69
CA SER A 172 3.97 -11.80 9.42
C SER A 172 3.94 -13.22 8.86
N PRO A 173 4.02 -14.26 9.72
CA PRO A 173 3.90 -15.65 9.29
C PRO A 173 2.61 -15.96 8.53
N ASP A 174 1.53 -15.22 8.81
CA ASP A 174 0.21 -15.42 8.22
C ASP A 174 -0.08 -14.48 7.04
N ALA A 175 0.91 -13.71 6.56
CA ALA A 175 0.69 -12.78 5.43
C ALA A 175 0.54 -13.51 4.10
N GLY A 176 1.22 -14.64 3.93
CA GLY A 176 1.32 -15.36 2.66
C GLY A 176 2.21 -14.66 1.64
N PRO A 177 2.13 -15.01 0.33
CA PRO A 177 3.01 -14.47 -0.69
C PRO A 177 2.64 -13.01 -0.93
N GLN A 178 3.54 -12.11 -0.57
CA GLN A 178 3.37 -10.67 -0.79
C GLN A 178 4.05 -10.26 -2.09
N ARG A 179 3.62 -9.10 -2.61
CA ARG A 179 4.18 -8.51 -3.81
C ARG A 179 4.35 -7.02 -3.56
N PRO A 180 5.58 -6.51 -3.59
CA PRO A 180 5.82 -5.09 -3.48
C PRO A 180 5.03 -4.32 -4.54
N TYR A 181 4.61 -3.13 -4.16
CA TYR A 181 4.00 -2.19 -5.09
C TYR A 181 4.44 -0.78 -4.76
N THR A 182 4.36 0.07 -5.77
CA THR A 182 4.64 1.48 -5.67
C THR A 182 3.35 2.27 -5.82
N GLU A 183 3.11 3.22 -4.93
CA GLU A 183 2.09 4.26 -5.13
C GLU A 183 2.73 5.55 -5.57
N VAL A 184 2.20 6.13 -6.63
CA VAL A 184 2.53 7.47 -7.10
C VAL A 184 1.41 8.40 -6.70
N TRP A 185 1.79 9.50 -6.07
CA TRP A 185 0.88 10.55 -5.66
C TRP A 185 1.32 11.86 -6.30
N GLU A 186 0.38 12.60 -6.87
CA GLU A 186 0.66 13.81 -7.63
C GLU A 186 -0.10 15.01 -7.09
N TRP A 187 0.55 16.18 -7.19
CA TRP A 187 -0.07 17.44 -6.81
C TRP A 187 -1.12 17.88 -7.83
N THR A 188 -2.37 17.93 -7.38
CA THR A 188 -3.54 18.31 -8.19
C THR A 188 -3.74 19.82 -8.33
N GLY A 189 -2.89 20.65 -7.72
CA GLY A 189 -3.13 22.07 -7.54
C GLY A 189 -3.71 22.43 -6.17
N ARG A 190 -4.22 21.44 -5.43
CA ARG A 190 -4.79 21.61 -4.09
C ARG A 190 -4.26 20.61 -3.06
N ALA A 191 -4.09 19.36 -3.47
CA ALA A 191 -3.61 18.29 -2.61
C ALA A 191 -2.83 17.25 -3.40
N PHE A 192 -1.94 16.52 -2.73
CA PHE A 192 -1.38 15.26 -3.22
C PHE A 192 -2.47 14.18 -3.11
N LEU A 193 -2.78 13.55 -4.25
CA LEU A 193 -3.74 12.44 -4.34
C LEU A 193 -3.09 11.26 -5.07
N PRO A 194 -3.53 10.02 -4.81
CA PRO A 194 -3.02 8.86 -5.51
C PRO A 194 -3.35 8.99 -7.00
N SER A 195 -2.34 8.86 -7.86
CA SER A 195 -2.51 8.91 -9.31
C SER A 195 -2.25 7.56 -9.97
N GLN A 196 -1.39 6.73 -9.38
CA GLN A 196 -1.06 5.42 -9.93
C GLN A 196 -0.65 4.44 -8.83
N ARG A 197 -1.03 3.18 -8.99
CA ARG A 197 -0.41 2.06 -8.27
C ARG A 197 0.26 1.13 -9.28
N ILE A 198 1.53 0.82 -9.06
CA ILE A 198 2.33 -0.07 -9.89
C ILE A 198 2.71 -1.26 -9.03
N THR A 199 2.05 -2.39 -9.26
CA THR A 199 2.45 -3.66 -8.65
C THR A 199 3.63 -4.22 -9.45
N GLU A 200 4.69 -4.70 -8.79
CA GLU A 200 5.81 -5.40 -9.45
C GLU A 200 5.33 -6.58 -10.30
N PRO A 201 6.07 -7.24 -11.19
CA PRO A 201 5.57 -8.45 -11.89
C PRO A 201 5.25 -9.64 -10.95
N PRO A 202 4.42 -10.61 -11.36
CA PRO A 202 4.09 -11.77 -10.52
C PRO A 202 5.32 -12.67 -10.31
N VAL A 203 5.58 -13.03 -9.06
CA VAL A 203 6.63 -14.01 -8.70
C VAL A 203 6.02 -15.38 -8.45
N TYR A 204 4.87 -15.42 -7.75
CA TYR A 204 4.13 -16.64 -7.47
C TYR A 204 2.97 -16.81 -8.45
N ARG A 205 2.61 -18.06 -8.75
CA ARG A 205 1.52 -18.38 -9.67
C ARG A 205 0.17 -17.79 -9.22
N ILE A 206 -0.05 -17.74 -7.92
CA ILE A 206 -1.22 -17.09 -7.33
C ILE A 206 -1.28 -15.58 -7.60
N HIS A 207 -0.13 -14.88 -7.72
CA HIS A 207 -0.11 -13.46 -8.07
C HIS A 207 -0.67 -13.22 -9.47
N ALA A 208 -0.21 -13.99 -10.46
CA ALA A 208 -0.74 -13.91 -11.82
C ALA A 208 -2.24 -14.24 -11.88
N PHE A 209 -2.68 -15.20 -11.05
CA PHE A 209 -4.10 -15.54 -10.94
C PHE A 209 -4.94 -14.39 -10.36
N HIS A 210 -4.48 -13.77 -9.27
CA HIS A 210 -5.13 -12.59 -8.69
C HIS A 210 -5.19 -11.41 -9.66
N ASP A 211 -4.12 -11.17 -10.42
CA ASP A 211 -4.09 -10.13 -11.45
C ASP A 211 -5.13 -10.43 -12.55
N GLY A 212 -5.22 -11.68 -12.99
CA GLY A 212 -6.23 -12.12 -13.96
C GLY A 212 -7.66 -11.88 -13.47
N ASP A 213 -7.94 -12.21 -12.21
CA ASP A 213 -9.23 -11.95 -11.57
C ASP A 213 -9.54 -10.46 -11.44
N ALA A 214 -8.54 -9.62 -11.13
CA ALA A 214 -8.70 -8.17 -11.11
C ALA A 214 -9.03 -7.61 -12.50
N ALA A 215 -8.30 -8.03 -13.53
CA ALA A 215 -8.54 -7.64 -14.92
C ALA A 215 -9.93 -8.10 -15.41
N LEU A 216 -10.35 -9.33 -15.06
CA LEU A 216 -11.67 -9.85 -15.39
C LEU A 216 -12.79 -8.98 -14.78
N ARG A 217 -12.68 -8.64 -13.48
CA ARG A 217 -13.65 -7.75 -12.80
C ARG A 217 -13.67 -6.34 -13.39
N ALA A 218 -12.54 -5.84 -13.87
CA ALA A 218 -12.44 -4.56 -14.56
C ALA A 218 -12.99 -4.57 -16.00
N GLY A 219 -13.37 -5.75 -16.53
CA GLY A 219 -13.81 -5.91 -17.92
C GLY A 219 -12.66 -5.89 -18.94
N GLU A 220 -11.41 -5.98 -18.48
CA GLU A 220 -10.20 -5.97 -19.31
C GLU A 220 -9.92 -7.38 -19.87
N TYR A 221 -10.82 -7.87 -20.72
CA TYR A 221 -10.82 -9.29 -21.14
C TYR A 221 -9.55 -9.74 -21.88
N ILE A 222 -8.88 -8.84 -22.60
CA ILE A 222 -7.60 -9.14 -23.26
C ILE A 222 -6.51 -9.37 -22.21
N THR A 223 -6.37 -8.43 -21.27
CA THR A 223 -5.43 -8.52 -20.14
C THR A 223 -5.70 -9.76 -19.29
N ALA A 224 -6.96 -10.00 -18.94
CA ALA A 224 -7.36 -11.19 -18.17
C ALA A 224 -6.98 -12.48 -18.89
N THR A 225 -7.21 -12.57 -20.21
CA THR A 225 -6.82 -13.73 -21.03
C THR A 225 -5.33 -14.00 -20.95
N GLN A 226 -4.50 -12.95 -21.13
CA GLN A 226 -3.04 -13.08 -21.09
C GLN A 226 -2.55 -13.53 -19.71
N LEU A 227 -3.10 -12.97 -18.63
CA LEU A 227 -2.73 -13.33 -17.27
C LEU A 227 -3.13 -14.76 -16.91
N TYR A 228 -4.33 -15.20 -17.30
CA TYR A 228 -4.72 -16.60 -17.09
C TYR A 228 -3.91 -17.57 -17.94
N GLN A 229 -3.51 -17.19 -19.15
CA GLN A 229 -2.55 -17.97 -19.94
C GLN A 229 -1.19 -18.06 -19.24
N GLN A 230 -0.69 -16.96 -18.67
CA GLN A 230 0.53 -16.97 -17.87
C GLN A 230 0.43 -17.93 -16.67
N VAL A 231 -0.70 -17.94 -15.96
CA VAL A 231 -0.96 -18.90 -14.87
C VAL A 231 -0.86 -20.35 -15.35
N ILE A 232 -1.26 -20.63 -16.59
CA ILE A 232 -1.26 -21.98 -17.16
C ILE A 232 0.12 -22.40 -17.69
N GLU A 233 0.85 -21.47 -18.31
CA GLU A 233 1.99 -21.79 -19.20
C GLU A 233 3.35 -21.37 -18.64
N ASP A 234 3.42 -20.38 -17.75
CA ASP A 234 4.68 -19.83 -17.26
C ASP A 234 5.32 -20.76 -16.20
N GLU A 235 6.40 -21.43 -16.59
CA GLU A 235 7.20 -22.30 -15.71
C GLU A 235 8.09 -21.52 -14.73
N GLY A 236 8.26 -20.21 -14.94
CA GLY A 236 9.03 -19.34 -14.04
C GLY A 236 8.26 -18.90 -12.78
N LEU A 237 6.93 -19.02 -12.79
CA LEU A 237 6.09 -18.71 -11.64
C LEU A 237 6.26 -19.75 -10.52
N GLN A 238 6.65 -19.26 -9.35
CA GLN A 238 6.87 -20.09 -8.17
C GLN A 238 5.56 -20.59 -7.54
N THR A 239 5.64 -21.75 -6.88
CA THR A 239 4.58 -22.31 -6.05
C THR A 239 4.71 -21.82 -4.61
N TRP A 240 3.62 -21.35 -3.99
CA TRP A 240 3.63 -20.94 -2.58
C TRP A 240 3.10 -22.03 -1.64
N GLY A 241 1.96 -22.61 -1.99
CA GLY A 241 1.21 -23.53 -1.14
C GLY A 241 1.67 -24.97 -1.30
N THR A 242 0.74 -25.83 -1.72
CA THR A 242 1.00 -27.27 -1.85
C THR A 242 1.64 -27.59 -3.19
N PRO A 243 2.33 -28.74 -3.34
CA PRO A 243 2.89 -29.16 -4.63
C PRO A 243 1.86 -29.23 -5.77
N GLU A 244 0.59 -29.42 -5.45
CA GLU A 244 -0.54 -29.49 -6.37
C GLU A 244 -1.10 -28.12 -6.81
N GLU A 245 -0.65 -27.02 -6.19
CA GLU A 245 -1.12 -25.66 -6.50
C GLU A 245 -1.02 -25.33 -7.99
N PRO A 246 0.08 -25.62 -8.72
CA PRO A 246 0.17 -25.31 -10.13
C PRO A 246 -0.98 -25.92 -10.95
N GLU A 247 -1.29 -27.19 -10.74
CA GLU A 247 -2.37 -27.87 -11.44
C GLU A 247 -3.74 -27.32 -11.05
N ILE A 248 -3.94 -26.99 -9.77
CA ILE A 248 -5.20 -26.41 -9.27
C ILE A 248 -5.43 -25.02 -9.87
N LEU A 249 -4.43 -24.14 -9.81
CA LEU A 249 -4.54 -22.79 -10.37
C LEU A 249 -4.66 -22.80 -11.89
N ALA A 250 -3.97 -23.70 -12.59
CA ALA A 250 -4.11 -23.85 -14.04
C ALA A 250 -5.49 -24.36 -14.45
N ALA A 251 -6.11 -25.26 -13.67
CA ALA A 251 -7.50 -25.68 -13.91
C ALA A 251 -8.47 -24.50 -13.68
N LEU A 252 -8.24 -23.70 -12.62
CA LEU A 252 -9.09 -22.56 -12.30
C LEU A 252 -8.96 -21.45 -13.33
N ALA A 253 -7.74 -21.15 -13.80
CA ALA A 253 -7.47 -20.19 -14.87
C ALA A 253 -8.15 -20.61 -16.19
N ARG A 254 -8.14 -21.90 -16.54
CA ARG A 254 -8.91 -22.41 -17.70
C ARG A 254 -10.42 -22.19 -17.53
N PHE A 255 -10.95 -22.43 -16.34
CA PHE A 255 -12.35 -22.12 -16.05
C PHE A 255 -12.65 -20.61 -16.19
N ARG A 256 -11.74 -19.74 -15.74
CA ARG A 256 -11.85 -18.29 -15.95
C ARG A 256 -11.85 -17.91 -17.43
N LEU A 257 -11.02 -18.54 -18.25
CA LEU A 257 -11.00 -18.31 -19.70
C LEU A 257 -12.33 -18.69 -20.37
N VAL A 258 -13.01 -19.75 -19.91
CA VAL A 258 -14.38 -20.07 -20.37
C VAL A 258 -15.32 -18.89 -20.07
N GLN A 259 -15.27 -18.33 -18.86
CA GLN A 259 -16.10 -17.17 -18.48
C GLN A 259 -15.78 -15.93 -19.33
N VAL A 260 -14.49 -15.63 -19.52
CA VAL A 260 -14.02 -14.52 -20.38
C VAL A 260 -14.60 -14.63 -21.79
N ARG A 261 -14.53 -15.82 -22.42
CA ARG A 261 -15.06 -16.04 -23.77
C ARG A 261 -16.57 -15.82 -23.85
N LEU A 262 -17.32 -16.29 -22.85
CA LEU A 262 -18.76 -16.06 -22.78
C LEU A 262 -19.11 -14.56 -22.66
N LEU A 263 -18.34 -13.80 -21.87
CA LEU A 263 -18.52 -12.34 -21.74
C LEU A 263 -18.20 -11.59 -23.04
N GLN A 264 -17.26 -12.11 -23.84
CA GLN A 264 -16.95 -11.60 -25.17
C GLN A 264 -17.98 -12.02 -26.24
N GLY A 265 -18.97 -12.85 -25.89
CA GLY A 265 -19.94 -13.42 -26.84
C GLY A 265 -19.40 -14.58 -27.69
N ASP A 266 -18.18 -15.06 -27.41
CA ASP A 266 -17.54 -16.17 -28.11
C ASP A 266 -17.93 -17.52 -27.50
N ARG A 267 -19.18 -17.94 -27.76
CA ARG A 267 -19.71 -19.22 -27.26
C ARG A 267 -18.91 -20.42 -27.76
N ILE A 268 -18.49 -20.40 -29.03
CA ILE A 268 -17.76 -21.52 -29.64
C ILE A 268 -16.38 -21.65 -28.98
N GLY A 269 -15.67 -20.54 -28.79
CA GLY A 269 -14.39 -20.53 -28.07
C GLY A 269 -14.54 -20.98 -26.62
N ALA A 270 -15.61 -20.55 -25.93
CA ALA A 270 -15.90 -21.01 -24.57
C ALA A 270 -16.13 -22.53 -24.49
N GLU A 271 -16.87 -23.10 -25.43
CA GLU A 271 -17.14 -24.54 -25.52
C GLU A 271 -15.86 -25.35 -25.74
N GLN A 272 -15.00 -24.89 -26.64
CA GLN A 272 -13.71 -25.54 -26.90
C GLN A 272 -12.81 -25.54 -25.66
N LEU A 273 -12.73 -24.41 -24.95
CA LEU A 273 -11.96 -24.33 -23.70
C LEU A 273 -12.55 -25.20 -22.60
N TYR A 274 -13.88 -25.28 -22.50
CA TYR A 274 -14.54 -26.17 -21.54
C TYR A 274 -14.20 -27.64 -21.82
N TYR A 275 -14.28 -28.09 -23.08
CA TYR A 275 -13.92 -29.48 -23.41
C TYR A 275 -12.44 -29.77 -23.21
N GLN A 276 -11.56 -28.81 -23.44
CA GLN A 276 -10.13 -28.94 -23.10
C GLN A 276 -9.92 -29.07 -21.58
N LEU A 277 -10.61 -28.26 -20.78
CA LEU A 277 -10.59 -28.35 -19.32
C LEU A 277 -11.08 -29.72 -18.84
N GLU A 278 -12.21 -30.21 -19.36
CA GLU A 278 -12.78 -31.52 -19.02
C GLU A 278 -11.85 -32.67 -19.42
N ALA A 279 -11.23 -32.60 -20.60
CA ALA A 279 -10.31 -33.63 -21.09
C ALA A 279 -8.97 -33.64 -20.33
N THR A 280 -8.50 -32.48 -19.86
CA THR A 280 -7.23 -32.36 -19.11
C THR A 280 -7.41 -32.78 -17.65
N TYR A 281 -8.57 -32.52 -17.06
CA TYR A 281 -8.87 -32.84 -15.66
C TYR A 281 -10.11 -33.75 -15.52
N PRO A 282 -10.12 -34.96 -16.11
CA PRO A 282 -11.24 -35.88 -16.00
C PRO A 282 -11.21 -36.51 -14.60
N LEU A 283 -11.86 -35.88 -13.62
CA LEU A 283 -12.05 -36.40 -12.24
C LEU A 283 -10.75 -36.82 -11.51
N ASN A 284 -9.58 -36.30 -11.91
CA ASN A 284 -8.29 -36.51 -11.26
C ASN A 284 -8.33 -35.97 -9.81
N PRO A 285 -7.81 -36.66 -8.78
CA PRO A 285 -7.85 -36.18 -7.39
C PRO A 285 -7.38 -34.73 -7.22
N VAL A 286 -6.39 -34.28 -7.99
CA VAL A 286 -5.96 -32.88 -8.05
C VAL A 286 -6.78 -32.13 -9.12
N GLY A 287 -7.62 -31.18 -8.70
CA GLY A 287 -8.51 -30.43 -9.61
C GLY A 287 -9.94 -30.96 -9.74
N LYS A 288 -10.29 -32.08 -9.09
CA LYS A 288 -11.66 -32.66 -9.08
C LYS A 288 -12.76 -31.67 -8.72
N ALA A 289 -12.47 -30.78 -7.76
CA ALA A 289 -13.39 -29.72 -7.35
C ALA A 289 -13.69 -28.75 -8.50
N ILE A 290 -12.65 -28.31 -9.22
CA ILE A 290 -12.77 -27.35 -10.33
C ILE A 290 -13.48 -27.98 -11.51
N GLY A 291 -13.13 -29.22 -11.87
CA GLY A 291 -13.82 -29.94 -12.95
C GLY A 291 -15.33 -30.04 -12.70
N ARG A 292 -15.75 -30.30 -11.46
CA ARG A 292 -17.17 -30.33 -11.07
C ARG A 292 -17.84 -28.95 -11.13
N VAL A 293 -17.16 -27.91 -10.65
CA VAL A 293 -17.67 -26.53 -10.72
C VAL A 293 -17.85 -26.11 -12.19
N ALA A 294 -16.85 -26.37 -13.03
CA ALA A 294 -16.90 -26.07 -14.45
C ALA A 294 -18.01 -26.85 -15.18
N GLN A 295 -18.18 -28.14 -14.88
CA GLN A 295 -19.27 -28.95 -15.43
C GLN A 295 -20.65 -28.43 -15.01
N THR A 296 -20.81 -28.07 -13.73
CA THR A 296 -22.06 -27.50 -13.20
C THR A 296 -22.39 -26.19 -13.90
N PHE A 297 -21.39 -25.31 -14.01
CA PHE A 297 -21.50 -24.05 -14.74
C PHE A 297 -21.91 -24.27 -16.21
N TRP A 298 -21.18 -25.11 -16.95
CA TRP A 298 -21.41 -25.33 -18.38
C TRP A 298 -22.76 -25.98 -18.67
N THR A 299 -23.20 -26.91 -17.82
CA THR A 299 -24.53 -27.54 -17.92
C THR A 299 -25.64 -26.50 -17.74
N ALA A 300 -25.52 -25.65 -16.73
CA ALA A 300 -26.49 -24.59 -16.48
C ALA A 300 -26.49 -23.55 -17.61
N TYR A 301 -25.31 -23.16 -18.11
CA TYR A 301 -25.19 -22.22 -19.23
C TYR A 301 -25.77 -22.80 -20.52
N SER A 302 -25.43 -24.04 -20.89
CA SER A 302 -25.90 -24.65 -22.14
C SER A 302 -27.42 -24.86 -22.18
N THR A 303 -28.05 -25.05 -21.01
CA THR A 303 -29.50 -25.20 -20.88
C THR A 303 -30.23 -23.85 -20.91
N SER A 304 -29.70 -22.84 -20.22
CA SER A 304 -30.41 -21.57 -20.00
C SER A 304 -29.98 -20.45 -20.94
N ASN A 305 -28.81 -20.57 -21.58
CA ASN A 305 -28.10 -19.50 -22.26
C ASN A 305 -27.97 -18.23 -21.39
N ASN A 306 -27.86 -18.40 -20.07
CA ASN A 306 -27.84 -17.32 -19.09
C ASN A 306 -26.61 -17.45 -18.19
N LEU A 307 -25.68 -16.51 -18.32
CA LEU A 307 -24.42 -16.47 -17.56
C LEU A 307 -24.66 -16.32 -16.05
N VAL A 308 -25.65 -15.52 -15.65
CA VAL A 308 -26.00 -15.29 -14.24
C VAL A 308 -26.49 -16.59 -13.60
N ALA A 309 -27.38 -17.31 -14.29
CA ALA A 309 -27.88 -18.61 -13.82
C ALA A 309 -26.75 -19.66 -13.74
N ALA A 310 -25.83 -19.65 -14.71
CA ALA A 310 -24.67 -20.53 -14.70
C ALA A 310 -23.72 -20.21 -13.54
N CYS A 311 -23.48 -18.94 -13.25
CA CYS A 311 -22.67 -18.52 -12.11
C CYS A 311 -23.30 -18.89 -10.78
N ALA A 312 -24.61 -18.67 -10.60
CA ALA A 312 -25.30 -19.09 -9.38
C ALA A 312 -25.16 -20.60 -9.12
N ALA A 313 -25.25 -21.42 -10.19
CA ALA A 313 -25.03 -22.87 -10.08
C ALA A 313 -23.58 -23.22 -9.70
N ALA A 314 -22.59 -22.52 -10.26
CA ALA A 314 -21.19 -22.68 -9.93
C ALA A 314 -20.88 -22.29 -8.47
N SER A 315 -21.37 -21.14 -8.01
CA SER A 315 -21.22 -20.68 -6.61
C SER A 315 -21.84 -21.68 -5.64
N SER A 316 -23.01 -22.24 -5.96
CA SER A 316 -23.63 -23.29 -5.15
C SER A 316 -22.78 -24.57 -5.10
N ALA A 317 -22.13 -24.96 -6.20
CA ALA A 317 -21.24 -26.12 -6.23
C ALA A 317 -19.96 -25.90 -5.41
N VAL A 318 -19.44 -24.67 -5.39
CA VAL A 318 -18.32 -24.26 -4.53
C VAL A 318 -18.72 -24.32 -3.06
N ASN A 319 -19.90 -23.78 -2.71
CA ASN A 319 -20.37 -23.77 -1.32
C ASN A 319 -20.56 -25.18 -0.75
N ALA A 320 -20.92 -26.15 -1.60
CA ALA A 320 -21.00 -27.56 -1.24
C ALA A 320 -19.63 -28.24 -1.06
N ASN A 321 -18.53 -27.55 -1.35
CA ASN A 321 -17.16 -28.06 -1.26
C ASN A 321 -16.20 -27.03 -0.61
N PRO A 322 -16.21 -26.92 0.73
CA PRO A 322 -15.45 -25.89 1.45
C PRO A 322 -13.93 -25.99 1.24
N ASP A 323 -13.39 -27.18 0.94
CA ASP A 323 -11.96 -27.39 0.70
C ASP A 323 -11.44 -26.54 -0.47
N PHE A 324 -12.29 -26.24 -1.45
CA PHE A 324 -11.93 -25.37 -2.57
C PHE A 324 -11.64 -23.93 -2.11
N LEU A 325 -12.53 -23.35 -1.28
CA LEU A 325 -12.31 -22.01 -0.74
C LEU A 325 -11.20 -22.01 0.31
N ASN A 326 -11.03 -23.09 1.07
CA ASN A 326 -9.90 -23.22 1.99
C ASN A 326 -8.56 -23.15 1.25
N PHE A 327 -8.45 -23.78 0.07
CA PHE A 327 -7.26 -23.65 -0.78
C PHE A 327 -7.07 -22.20 -1.26
N LEU A 328 -8.08 -21.57 -1.87
CA LEU A 328 -7.96 -20.19 -2.37
C LEU A 328 -7.72 -19.16 -1.26
N ASN A 329 -8.12 -19.46 -0.03
CA ASN A 329 -7.90 -18.61 1.13
C ASN A 329 -6.68 -19.02 1.97
N SER A 330 -5.86 -19.97 1.49
CA SER A 330 -4.66 -20.42 2.18
C SER A 330 -3.47 -19.46 2.02
N TYR A 331 -3.58 -18.46 1.15
CA TYR A 331 -2.52 -17.48 0.83
C TYR A 331 -2.39 -16.34 1.84
N GLY A 332 -2.89 -16.52 3.07
CA GLY A 332 -2.69 -15.57 4.15
C GLY A 332 -3.46 -14.24 4.00
N LYS A 333 -3.34 -13.40 5.02
CA LYS A 333 -4.18 -12.20 5.21
C LYS A 333 -3.78 -11.01 4.36
N ALA A 334 -2.61 -11.03 3.72
CA ALA A 334 -2.18 -9.99 2.80
C ALA A 334 -2.71 -10.22 1.37
N ASN A 335 -3.43 -11.33 1.14
CA ASN A 335 -3.98 -11.69 -0.15
C ASN A 335 -5.52 -11.57 -0.16
N PRO A 336 -6.15 -11.45 -1.35
CA PRO A 336 -7.61 -11.46 -1.48
C PRO A 336 -8.25 -12.65 -0.78
N THR A 337 -9.39 -12.43 -0.14
CA THR A 337 -10.24 -13.50 0.41
C THR A 337 -11.34 -13.80 -0.59
N TYR A 338 -11.42 -15.06 -1.01
CA TYR A 338 -12.42 -15.61 -1.91
C TYR A 338 -13.65 -16.10 -1.16
N THR A 339 -14.81 -15.68 -1.64
CA THR A 339 -16.13 -16.20 -1.33
C THR A 339 -16.62 -17.09 -2.48
N PRO A 340 -17.72 -17.86 -2.31
CA PRO A 340 -18.31 -18.61 -3.42
C PRO A 340 -18.61 -17.73 -4.65
N ASP A 341 -19.04 -16.48 -4.44
CA ASP A 341 -19.38 -15.56 -5.52
C ASP A 341 -18.16 -15.06 -6.29
N ASP A 342 -16.99 -14.99 -5.65
CA ASP A 342 -15.73 -14.65 -6.35
C ASP A 342 -15.30 -15.74 -7.35
N VAL A 343 -15.82 -16.97 -7.21
CA VAL A 343 -15.57 -18.06 -8.16
C VAL A 343 -16.40 -17.90 -9.44
N CYS A 344 -17.47 -17.13 -9.40
CA CYS A 344 -18.21 -16.74 -10.61
C CYS A 344 -18.87 -15.38 -10.36
N PRO A 345 -18.14 -14.27 -10.55
CA PRO A 345 -18.52 -12.93 -10.07
C PRO A 345 -19.66 -12.27 -10.88
N PHE A 346 -20.46 -13.08 -11.57
CA PHE A 346 -21.63 -12.67 -12.33
C PHE A 346 -22.92 -13.29 -11.74
N SER A 347 -22.87 -13.82 -10.52
CA SER A 347 -24.07 -14.08 -9.71
C SER A 347 -24.73 -12.77 -9.26
N PRO A 348 -26.05 -12.76 -8.98
CA PRO A 348 -26.80 -11.55 -8.62
C PRO A 348 -26.32 -10.82 -7.36
#